data_AF-A0A5B9QFG0-F1
#
_entry.id   AF-A0A5B9QFG0-F1
#
_cell.length_a   1.000
_cell.length_b   1.000
_cell.length_c   1.000
_cell.angle_alpha   90.00
_cell.angle_beta   90.00
_cell.angle_gamma   90.00
#
_symmetry.space_group_name_H-M   'P 1'
#
loop_
_entity.id
_entity.type
_entity.pdbx_description
1 polymer ?
#
loop_
_entity_poly.entity_id
_entity_poly.type
_entity_poly.pdbx_seq_one_letter_code
_entity_poly.pdbx_strand_id
1 'polypeptide(L)'
;MNLTFDNDRTTTVDDDTKSCLNEKLAAYFAAGGAMATALSSKAQAVIVGSTTEQPFGINGDVNIDFNSDGQIDYQIDHDRVDLGSGNSVDYLQVDKNDSTSETNPLAIPGIFDTFPANGNPLNSTFDAKYVTPTGTQGDYPAALTAGTSIGPTSNLDFQEGSGFNGSQIIRANRLIDEDAGQVDMVLGGTAAGDIAIPTNGPNFLGLGGQVRYLGVQMKLQGDPNPLTYGWIGIRIDNEADATGSVVGYAYETSGNRIIAGQIPEPATIMTAGFAAAALFGGRLLRRVKCGWNK
;
A
#
# COMPACT_ATOMS: atom_id res chain seq x y z
N MET A 1 -25.71 39.52 66.01
CA MET A 1 -26.46 39.60 64.74
C MET A 1 -25.99 38.41 63.91
N ASN A 2 -26.73 37.31 63.94
CA ASN A 2 -26.38 36.05 63.27
C ASN A 2 -26.94 36.09 61.84
N LEU A 3 -26.08 35.89 60.84
CA LEU A 3 -26.48 35.69 59.45
C LEU A 3 -26.22 34.23 59.09
N THR A 4 -27.30 33.47 59.01
CA THR A 4 -27.34 32.10 58.49
C THR A 4 -27.39 32.20 56.96
N PHE A 5 -26.44 31.56 56.27
CA PHE A 5 -26.49 31.40 54.81
C PHE A 5 -26.98 29.98 54.50
N ASP A 6 -28.21 29.87 53.99
CA ASP A 6 -28.71 28.66 53.34
C ASP A 6 -28.17 28.61 51.91
N ASN A 7 -27.51 27.50 51.57
CA ASN A 7 -27.00 27.24 50.23
C ASN A 7 -27.42 25.82 49.84
N ASP A 8 -28.69 25.66 49.46
CA ASP A 8 -29.21 24.45 48.85
C ASP A 8 -29.56 24.74 47.39
N ARG A 9 -28.69 24.29 46.49
CA ARG A 9 -28.93 24.28 45.05
C ARG A 9 -28.45 22.94 44.49
N THR A 10 -29.25 21.92 44.76
CA THR A 10 -29.16 20.61 44.10
C THR A 10 -29.69 20.74 42.67
N THR A 11 -28.78 20.77 41.69
CA THR A 11 -29.13 20.59 40.28
C THR A 11 -29.20 19.09 39.98
N THR A 12 -30.41 18.54 39.88
CA THR A 12 -30.66 17.26 39.23
C THR A 12 -30.41 17.43 37.72
N VAL A 13 -29.32 16.83 37.24
CA VAL A 13 -29.04 16.69 35.81
C VAL A 13 -29.85 15.48 35.33
N ASP A 14 -30.80 15.73 34.43
CA ASP A 14 -31.70 14.74 33.84
C ASP A 14 -30.94 13.57 33.18
N ASP A 15 -31.11 12.36 33.72
CA ASP A 15 -30.50 11.12 33.24
C ASP A 15 -31.27 10.51 32.03
N ASP A 16 -32.36 11.13 31.59
CA ASP A 16 -33.26 10.60 30.55
C ASP A 16 -32.71 10.70 29.12
N THR A 17 -31.69 11.53 28.88
CA THR A 17 -31.10 11.69 27.53
C THR A 17 -30.17 10.54 27.13
N LYS A 18 -29.62 9.79 28.08
CA LYS A 18 -28.74 8.64 27.80
C LYS A 18 -29.49 7.38 27.36
N SER A 19 -30.75 7.22 27.79
CA SER A 19 -31.55 6.03 27.49
C SER A 19 -32.00 5.98 26.03
N CYS A 20 -32.48 7.09 25.49
CA CYS A 20 -33.04 7.15 24.13
C CYS A 20 -31.99 6.96 23.02
N LEU A 21 -30.73 7.33 23.28
CA LEU A 21 -29.63 7.12 22.32
C LEU A 21 -29.29 5.62 22.22
N ASN A 22 -29.29 4.89 23.35
CA ASN A 22 -28.99 3.46 23.39
C ASN A 22 -30.07 2.61 22.72
N GLU A 23 -31.35 2.96 22.88
CA GLU A 23 -32.45 2.23 22.24
C GLU A 23 -32.45 2.40 20.71
N LYS A 24 -32.15 3.60 20.20
CA LYS A 24 -32.02 3.83 18.76
C LYS A 24 -30.82 3.09 18.18
N LEU A 25 -29.69 3.06 18.88
CA LEU A 25 -28.51 2.30 18.46
C LEU A 25 -28.81 0.79 18.39
N ALA A 26 -29.50 0.26 19.41
CA ALA A 26 -29.89 -1.15 19.47
C ALA A 26 -30.88 -1.53 18.35
N ALA A 27 -31.83 -0.65 18.01
CA ALA A 27 -32.75 -0.86 16.90
C ALA A 27 -32.05 -0.91 15.53
N TYR A 28 -31.01 -0.09 15.32
CA TYR A 28 -30.18 -0.15 14.11
C TYR A 28 -29.40 -1.47 13.99
N PHE A 29 -28.85 -1.98 15.09
CA PHE A 29 -28.17 -3.28 15.09
C PHE A 29 -29.12 -4.47 14.87
N ALA A 30 -30.34 -4.41 15.43
CA ALA A 30 -31.32 -5.49 15.29
C ALA A 30 -31.93 -5.57 13.88
N ALA A 31 -32.14 -4.42 13.21
CA ALA A 31 -32.68 -4.38 11.85
C ALA A 31 -31.66 -4.89 10.80
N GLY A 32 -30.35 -4.72 11.03
CA GLY A 32 -29.30 -5.22 10.16
C GLY A 32 -28.98 -6.72 10.34
N GLY A 33 -29.24 -7.30 11.51
CA GLY A 33 -28.82 -8.66 11.85
C GLY A 33 -29.62 -9.78 11.19
N ALA A 34 -30.87 -9.54 10.77
CA ALA A 34 -31.75 -10.60 10.25
C ALA A 34 -31.49 -11.01 8.78
N MET A 35 -30.68 -10.24 8.04
CA MET A 35 -30.33 -10.56 6.63
C MET A 35 -28.92 -11.16 6.46
N ALA A 36 -28.12 -11.25 7.52
CA ALA A 36 -26.70 -11.62 7.42
C ALA A 36 -26.40 -13.13 7.50
N THR A 37 -27.37 -13.99 7.83
CA THR A 37 -27.10 -15.39 8.23
C THR A 37 -27.21 -16.46 7.14
N ALA A 38 -27.32 -16.12 5.85
CA ALA A 38 -27.57 -17.12 4.81
C ALA A 38 -26.60 -17.18 3.62
N LEU A 39 -25.59 -16.30 3.51
CA LEU A 39 -24.68 -16.32 2.35
C LEU A 39 -23.28 -15.81 2.72
N SER A 40 -22.32 -16.68 3.08
CA SER A 40 -20.90 -16.44 2.80
C SER A 40 -20.04 -17.65 3.20
N SER A 41 -19.88 -18.60 2.28
CA SER A 41 -18.72 -19.53 2.27
C SER A 41 -17.75 -19.19 1.14
N LYS A 42 -17.91 -18.02 0.50
CA LYS A 42 -16.89 -17.46 -0.39
C LYS A 42 -16.00 -16.60 0.51
N ALA A 43 -14.72 -16.95 0.63
CA ALA A 43 -13.74 -16.04 1.21
C ALA A 43 -13.94 -14.68 0.53
N GLN A 44 -14.49 -13.70 1.27
CA GLN A 44 -14.66 -12.37 0.74
C GLN A 44 -13.26 -11.79 0.60
N ALA A 45 -12.93 -11.34 -0.60
CA ALA A 45 -11.79 -10.49 -0.86
C ALA A 45 -11.75 -9.40 0.22
N VAL A 46 -10.73 -9.43 1.08
CA VAL A 46 -10.49 -8.36 2.05
C VAL A 46 -9.44 -7.46 1.43
N ILE A 47 -9.79 -6.19 1.28
CA ILE A 47 -8.79 -5.18 0.98
C ILE A 47 -8.16 -4.76 2.31
N VAL A 48 -6.85 -4.69 2.38
CA VAL A 48 -6.12 -4.21 3.56
C VAL A 48 -5.19 -3.10 3.09
N GLY A 49 -5.09 -2.01 3.83
CA GLY A 49 -4.27 -0.88 3.41
C GLY A 49 -4.09 0.18 4.48
N SER A 50 -3.20 1.12 4.17
CA SER A 50 -2.87 2.30 4.96
C SER A 50 -3.17 3.56 4.16
N THR A 51 -3.71 4.58 4.83
CA THR A 51 -3.86 5.96 4.31
C THR A 51 -2.84 6.91 4.93
N THR A 52 -1.88 6.37 5.68
CA THR A 52 -0.89 7.20 6.36
C THR A 52 0.05 7.77 5.32
N GLU A 53 0.05 9.09 5.20
CA GLU A 53 0.97 9.81 4.32
C GLU A 53 2.40 9.71 4.86
N GLN A 54 3.33 9.33 3.99
CA GLN A 54 4.74 9.14 4.28
C GLN A 54 5.55 9.97 3.27
N PRO A 55 6.15 11.10 3.69
CA PRO A 55 6.93 11.93 2.80
C PRO A 55 8.26 11.27 2.46
N PHE A 56 8.73 11.46 1.23
CA PHE A 56 10.09 11.20 0.81
C PHE A 56 10.73 12.49 0.29
N GLY A 57 11.92 12.78 0.81
CA GLY A 57 12.75 13.90 0.36
C GLY A 57 13.88 13.40 -0.53
N ILE A 58 14.83 14.29 -0.82
CA ILE A 58 16.08 13.92 -1.47
C ILE A 58 16.80 12.86 -0.64
N ASN A 59 17.24 11.77 -1.28
CA ASN A 59 17.94 10.64 -0.66
C ASN A 59 17.13 9.96 0.45
N GLY A 60 15.80 10.02 0.33
CA GLY A 60 14.87 9.47 1.30
C GLY A 60 14.05 8.33 0.70
N ASP A 61 13.69 7.38 1.56
CA ASP A 61 12.93 6.20 1.17
C ASP A 61 11.62 6.07 1.95
N VAL A 62 10.67 5.33 1.37
CA VAL A 62 9.44 4.89 2.02
C VAL A 62 9.28 3.38 1.87
N ASN A 63 9.32 2.70 3.00
CA ASN A 63 9.16 1.25 3.08
C ASN A 63 7.66 0.87 3.13
N ILE A 64 7.26 -0.01 2.21
CA ILE A 64 5.90 -0.53 2.09
C ILE A 64 5.88 -1.97 2.58
N ASP A 65 5.22 -2.20 3.71
CA ASP A 65 4.90 -3.52 4.25
C ASP A 65 3.36 -3.65 4.19
N PHE A 66 2.87 -4.45 3.22
CA PHE A 66 1.45 -4.57 2.95
C PHE A 66 0.73 -5.33 4.06
N ASN A 67 1.30 -6.45 4.53
CA ASN A 67 0.67 -7.34 5.51
C ASN A 67 1.12 -7.07 6.96
N SER A 68 1.99 -6.08 7.18
CA SER A 68 2.55 -5.71 8.49
C SER A 68 3.27 -6.87 9.18
N ASP A 69 3.97 -7.72 8.41
CA ASP A 69 4.72 -8.86 8.95
C ASP A 69 6.17 -8.51 9.34
N GLY A 70 6.58 -7.26 9.12
CA GLY A 70 7.91 -6.74 9.41
C GLY A 70 8.92 -6.95 8.27
N GLN A 71 8.49 -7.50 7.14
CA GLN A 71 9.27 -7.59 5.91
C GLN A 71 8.80 -6.53 4.91
N ILE A 72 9.75 -5.86 4.27
CA ILE A 72 9.43 -4.86 3.25
C ILE A 72 9.03 -5.57 1.96
N ASP A 73 7.86 -5.19 1.44
CA ASP A 73 7.33 -5.68 0.18
C ASP A 73 7.78 -4.81 -0.99
N TYR A 74 7.84 -3.50 -0.82
CA TYR A 74 8.35 -2.56 -1.81
C TYR A 74 8.98 -1.37 -1.09
N GLN A 75 9.92 -0.70 -1.74
CA GLN A 75 10.44 0.57 -1.29
C GLN A 75 10.21 1.60 -2.39
N ILE A 76 9.76 2.79 -2.03
CA ILE A 76 9.83 3.95 -2.91
C ILE A 76 11.11 4.68 -2.50
N ASP A 77 12.10 4.67 -3.37
CA ASP A 77 13.40 5.26 -3.11
C ASP A 77 13.63 6.45 -4.04
N HIS A 78 14.23 7.50 -3.46
CA HIS A 78 14.64 8.69 -4.18
C HIS A 78 16.14 8.85 -4.01
N ASP A 79 16.85 8.95 -5.13
CA ASP A 79 18.28 9.23 -5.13
C ASP A 79 18.60 10.49 -5.93
N ARG A 80 19.49 11.32 -5.37
CA ARG A 80 20.17 12.42 -6.04
C ARG A 80 21.62 12.07 -6.25
N VAL A 81 22.08 12.17 -7.49
CA VAL A 81 23.46 11.83 -7.87
C VAL A 81 24.15 13.02 -8.51
N ASP A 82 25.31 13.41 -7.97
CA ASP A 82 26.19 14.41 -8.59
C ASP A 82 27.06 13.75 -9.67
N LEU A 83 26.79 14.09 -10.93
CA LEU A 83 27.57 13.67 -12.09
C LEU A 83 28.86 14.51 -12.28
N GLY A 84 29.11 15.46 -11.38
CA GLY A 84 30.24 16.37 -11.38
C GLY A 84 29.91 17.74 -11.95
N SER A 85 30.72 18.75 -11.59
CA SER A 85 30.57 20.14 -12.04
C SER A 85 29.23 20.80 -11.66
N GLY A 86 28.57 20.30 -10.61
CA GLY A 86 27.26 20.79 -10.17
C GLY A 86 26.09 20.28 -11.01
N ASN A 87 26.30 19.23 -11.82
CA ASN A 87 25.25 18.56 -12.56
C ASN A 87 24.69 17.42 -11.71
N SER A 88 23.64 17.70 -10.94
CA SER A 88 22.90 16.68 -10.20
C SER A 88 21.73 16.18 -11.04
N VAL A 89 21.47 14.89 -10.94
CA VAL A 89 20.29 14.23 -11.51
C VAL A 89 19.53 13.53 -10.40
N ASP A 90 18.20 13.56 -10.49
CA ASP A 90 17.32 12.86 -9.57
C ASP A 90 16.64 11.68 -10.27
N TYR A 91 16.42 10.60 -9.51
CA TYR A 91 15.51 9.55 -9.92
C TYR A 91 14.70 9.06 -8.72
N LEU A 92 13.43 8.77 -9.00
CA LEU A 92 12.49 8.16 -8.05
C LEU A 92 12.15 6.79 -8.61
N GLN A 93 12.21 5.75 -7.80
CA GLN A 93 12.02 4.38 -8.27
C GLN A 93 11.22 3.53 -7.29
N VAL A 94 10.69 2.44 -7.82
CA VAL A 94 10.10 1.39 -6.99
C VAL A 94 11.06 0.23 -6.91
N ASP A 95 11.62 0.03 -5.73
CA ASP A 95 12.57 -1.04 -5.52
C ASP A 95 11.91 -2.23 -4.88
N LYS A 96 12.32 -3.38 -5.38
CA LYS A 96 12.16 -4.64 -4.67
C LYS A 96 13.58 -5.05 -4.41
N ASN A 97 13.99 -4.95 -3.13
CA ASN A 97 15.05 -5.73 -2.51
C ASN A 97 16.53 -5.33 -2.72
N ASP A 98 16.84 -4.38 -3.58
CA ASP A 98 18.08 -3.63 -3.47
C ASP A 98 17.84 -2.30 -2.77
N SER A 99 18.83 -1.88 -2.01
CA SER A 99 18.93 -0.50 -1.52
C SER A 99 20.04 0.13 -2.34
N THR A 100 19.71 0.59 -3.54
CA THR A 100 20.39 1.81 -3.97
C THR A 100 20.11 2.88 -2.90
N SER A 101 21.06 3.78 -2.78
CA SER A 101 21.01 4.88 -1.84
C SER A 101 21.99 5.89 -2.36
N GLU A 102 22.01 7.09 -1.77
CA GLU A 102 23.08 8.05 -2.00
C GLU A 102 24.49 7.41 -1.84
N THR A 103 24.61 6.41 -0.96
CA THR A 103 25.87 5.66 -0.77
C THR A 103 26.15 4.58 -1.81
N ASN A 104 25.15 4.16 -2.60
CA ASN A 104 25.28 3.15 -3.65
C ASN A 104 24.32 3.43 -4.84
N PRO A 105 24.51 4.54 -5.57
CA PRO A 105 23.59 4.95 -6.64
C PRO A 105 23.67 4.05 -7.90
N LEU A 106 24.59 3.08 -7.89
CA LEU A 106 24.92 2.22 -9.02
C LEU A 106 24.61 0.75 -8.75
N ALA A 107 23.90 0.40 -7.67
CA ALA A 107 23.74 -1.00 -7.30
C ALA A 107 23.07 -1.80 -8.43
N ILE A 108 23.87 -2.61 -9.15
CA ILE A 108 23.50 -3.85 -9.87
C ILE A 108 24.77 -4.73 -10.02
N PRO A 109 25.20 -5.44 -8.96
CA PRO A 109 25.55 -6.86 -9.15
C PRO A 109 25.22 -7.75 -7.92
N GLY A 110 24.38 -8.81 -7.95
CA GLY A 110 23.77 -9.60 -9.02
C GLY A 110 22.22 -9.67 -8.97
N ILE A 111 21.63 -8.56 -9.40
CA ILE A 111 20.23 -8.28 -9.77
C ILE A 111 19.21 -8.19 -8.63
N PHE A 112 19.34 -8.93 -7.52
CA PHE A 112 18.43 -8.75 -6.37
C PHE A 112 19.18 -9.08 -5.08
N ASP A 113 19.58 -8.08 -4.29
CA ASP A 113 19.85 -8.33 -2.87
C ASP A 113 18.51 -8.66 -2.18
N THR A 114 18.47 -9.13 -0.95
CA THR A 114 17.18 -9.37 -0.28
C THR A 114 17.05 -8.42 0.87
N PHE A 115 15.91 -7.70 0.96
CA PHE A 115 15.58 -6.95 2.17
C PHE A 115 15.79 -7.87 3.38
N PRO A 116 16.35 -7.36 4.50
CA PRO A 116 16.66 -8.20 5.64
C PRO A 116 15.46 -9.05 6.05
N ALA A 117 15.72 -10.34 6.23
CA ALA A 117 14.71 -11.33 6.61
C ALA A 117 13.96 -10.98 7.90
N ASN A 118 14.53 -10.15 8.79
CA ASN A 118 13.95 -9.77 10.09
C ASN A 118 13.43 -10.96 10.93
N GLY A 119 14.02 -12.15 10.77
CA GLY A 119 13.63 -13.38 11.47
C GLY A 119 12.55 -14.23 10.77
N ASN A 120 12.11 -13.79 9.60
CA ASN A 120 11.09 -14.40 8.75
C ASN A 120 11.70 -14.98 7.46
N PRO A 121 11.06 -15.94 6.77
CA PRO A 121 11.45 -16.31 5.40
C PRO A 121 11.54 -15.10 4.45
N LEU A 122 12.33 -15.19 3.39
CA LEU A 122 12.42 -14.09 2.42
C LEU A 122 11.21 -14.08 1.48
N ASN A 123 10.69 -12.88 1.21
CA ASN A 123 9.74 -12.66 0.12
C ASN A 123 10.33 -13.13 -1.21
N SER A 124 9.49 -13.66 -2.09
CA SER A 124 9.93 -14.05 -3.44
C SER A 124 10.41 -12.83 -4.21
N THR A 125 11.62 -12.91 -4.75
CA THR A 125 12.20 -11.86 -5.61
C THR A 125 11.67 -11.92 -7.05
N PHE A 126 11.04 -13.02 -7.45
CA PHE A 126 10.56 -13.24 -8.83
C PHE A 126 9.09 -12.89 -9.06
N ASP A 127 8.31 -12.78 -7.99
CA ASP A 127 6.85 -12.56 -8.09
C ASP A 127 6.46 -11.08 -8.09
N ALA A 128 7.38 -10.21 -7.66
CA ALA A 128 7.20 -8.77 -7.63
C ALA A 128 7.16 -8.20 -9.04
N LYS A 129 6.10 -7.43 -9.35
CA LYS A 129 5.93 -6.74 -10.62
C LYS A 129 5.15 -5.46 -10.43
N TYR A 130 5.37 -4.49 -11.30
CA TYR A 130 4.54 -3.30 -11.43
C TYR A 130 3.72 -3.34 -12.71
N VAL A 131 2.60 -2.60 -12.72
CA VAL A 131 1.77 -2.44 -13.91
C VAL A 131 2.48 -1.56 -14.93
N THR A 132 2.55 -2.02 -16.18
CA THR A 132 3.07 -1.26 -17.31
C THR A 132 1.94 -0.78 -18.23
N PRO A 133 2.08 0.38 -18.92
CA PRO A 133 1.00 0.94 -19.71
C PRO A 133 0.71 0.12 -20.97
N THR A 134 1.73 -0.44 -21.62
CA THR A 134 1.55 -1.14 -22.90
C THR A 134 1.72 -2.66 -22.80
N GLY A 135 2.36 -3.15 -21.74
CA GLY A 135 2.78 -4.55 -21.63
C GLY A 135 4.01 -4.90 -22.46
N THR A 136 4.65 -3.90 -23.06
CA THR A 136 5.98 -4.08 -23.66
C THR A 136 6.99 -4.32 -22.55
N GLN A 137 7.87 -5.29 -22.76
CA GLN A 137 8.92 -5.60 -21.81
C GLN A 137 9.87 -4.40 -21.69
N GLY A 138 10.19 -4.01 -20.45
CA GLY A 138 11.08 -2.89 -20.16
C GLY A 138 10.38 -1.53 -20.21
N ASP A 139 9.05 -1.48 -20.20
CA ASP A 139 8.30 -0.24 -19.98
C ASP A 139 8.54 0.28 -18.55
N TYR A 140 8.63 1.61 -18.40
CA TYR A 140 8.50 2.26 -17.09
C TYR A 140 7.12 1.98 -16.46
N PRO A 141 6.98 2.07 -15.12
CA PRO A 141 5.73 1.79 -14.43
C PRO A 141 4.65 2.79 -14.82
N ALA A 142 3.40 2.32 -14.88
CA ALA A 142 2.26 3.15 -15.24
C ALA A 142 1.81 4.05 -14.07
N ALA A 143 1.59 5.34 -14.35
CA ALA A 143 0.97 6.26 -13.39
C ALA A 143 -0.56 6.19 -13.49
N LEU A 144 -1.17 5.22 -12.80
CA LEU A 144 -2.59 4.93 -12.92
C LEU A 144 -3.44 6.01 -12.24
N THR A 145 -4.65 6.25 -12.77
CA THR A 145 -5.66 7.09 -12.10
C THR A 145 -6.45 6.26 -11.08
N ALA A 146 -7.02 6.92 -10.07
CA ALA A 146 -7.99 6.28 -9.18
C ALA A 146 -9.12 5.64 -10.00
N GLY A 147 -9.61 4.48 -9.55
CA GLY A 147 -10.61 3.71 -10.28
C GLY A 147 -10.06 2.70 -11.28
N THR A 148 -8.75 2.70 -11.56
CA THR A 148 -8.14 1.72 -12.47
C THR A 148 -8.11 0.33 -11.85
N SER A 149 -8.49 -0.69 -12.60
CA SER A 149 -8.42 -2.09 -12.16
C SER A 149 -7.00 -2.63 -12.29
N ILE A 150 -6.47 -3.20 -11.20
CA ILE A 150 -5.17 -3.85 -11.10
C ILE A 150 -5.40 -5.32 -10.74
N GLY A 151 -4.83 -6.27 -11.47
CA GLY A 151 -5.04 -7.69 -11.18
C GLY A 151 -4.45 -8.63 -12.22
N PRO A 152 -4.94 -9.89 -12.28
CA PRO A 152 -4.41 -10.93 -13.17
C PRO A 152 -4.43 -10.62 -14.67
N THR A 153 -5.23 -9.64 -15.09
CA THR A 153 -5.34 -9.21 -16.49
C THR A 153 -4.53 -7.95 -16.79
N SER A 154 -3.84 -7.40 -15.81
CA SER A 154 -2.96 -6.24 -15.99
C SER A 154 -1.69 -6.66 -16.73
N ASN A 155 -1.17 -5.75 -17.53
CA ASN A 155 0.18 -5.85 -18.05
C ASN A 155 1.16 -5.63 -16.89
N LEU A 156 1.94 -6.64 -16.55
CA LEU A 156 2.82 -6.63 -15.38
C LEU A 156 4.24 -6.98 -15.79
N ASP A 157 5.18 -6.17 -15.36
CA ASP A 157 6.60 -6.37 -15.62
C ASP A 157 7.44 -5.96 -14.41
N PHE A 158 8.68 -6.42 -14.39
CA PHE A 158 9.73 -5.90 -13.52
C PHE A 158 11.04 -6.05 -14.29
N GLN A 159 11.58 -4.94 -14.78
CA GLN A 159 12.83 -4.96 -15.54
C GLN A 159 13.81 -3.95 -14.95
N GLU A 160 14.58 -4.45 -14.01
CA GLU A 160 15.85 -3.86 -13.62
C GLU A 160 16.91 -4.96 -13.71
N GLY A 161 18.07 -4.63 -14.27
CA GLY A 161 19.18 -5.56 -14.28
C GLY A 161 20.04 -5.49 -15.53
N SER A 162 20.97 -6.44 -15.62
CA SER A 162 21.88 -6.65 -16.75
C SER A 162 21.38 -7.77 -17.67
N GLY A 163 21.65 -7.66 -18.97
CA GLY A 163 21.30 -8.69 -19.96
C GLY A 163 19.96 -8.46 -20.66
N PHE A 164 19.33 -7.31 -20.46
CA PHE A 164 18.18 -6.89 -21.24
C PHE A 164 18.54 -6.83 -22.73
N ASN A 165 17.66 -7.32 -23.61
CA ASN A 165 17.96 -7.49 -25.03
C ASN A 165 19.30 -8.22 -25.32
N GLY A 166 19.74 -9.11 -24.43
CA GLY A 166 20.92 -9.95 -24.58
C GLY A 166 22.19 -9.43 -23.91
N SER A 167 22.34 -8.12 -23.70
CA SER A 167 23.54 -7.56 -23.04
C SER A 167 23.36 -6.20 -22.37
N GLN A 168 22.24 -5.52 -22.58
CA GLN A 168 22.05 -4.15 -22.10
C GLN A 168 21.68 -4.13 -20.61
N ILE A 169 22.02 -3.03 -19.95
CA ILE A 169 21.53 -2.65 -18.63
C ILE A 169 20.22 -1.88 -18.79
N ILE A 170 19.24 -2.13 -17.94
CA ILE A 170 17.96 -1.41 -17.92
C ILE A 170 17.55 -1.06 -16.48
N ARG A 171 16.95 0.13 -16.31
CA ARG A 171 16.42 0.69 -15.06
C ARG A 171 14.93 1.03 -15.20
N ALA A 172 14.10 0.05 -15.60
CA ALA A 172 12.68 0.31 -15.90
C ALA A 172 11.79 0.37 -14.65
N ASN A 173 12.33 0.14 -13.46
CA ASN A 173 11.67 0.36 -12.16
C ASN A 173 11.57 1.85 -11.77
N ARG A 174 12.18 2.76 -12.54
CA ARG A 174 12.11 4.20 -12.27
C ARG A 174 10.73 4.78 -12.58
N LEU A 175 10.18 5.49 -11.60
CA LEU A 175 8.95 6.27 -11.69
C LEU A 175 9.23 7.64 -12.32
N ILE A 176 10.34 8.26 -11.90
CA ILE A 176 10.95 9.46 -12.47
C ILE A 176 12.40 9.11 -12.81
N ASP A 177 12.84 9.48 -14.01
CA ASP A 177 14.17 9.18 -14.53
C ASP A 177 14.70 10.42 -15.25
N GLU A 178 15.43 11.30 -14.54
CA GLU A 178 16.02 12.50 -15.14
C GLU A 178 17.36 12.22 -15.84
N ASP A 179 18.05 11.15 -15.43
CA ASP A 179 19.38 10.85 -15.94
C ASP A 179 19.31 10.09 -17.27
N ALA A 180 18.24 9.36 -17.55
CA ALA A 180 18.10 8.47 -18.70
C ALA A 180 19.37 7.63 -18.94
N GLY A 181 19.91 7.04 -17.86
CA GLY A 181 21.12 6.21 -17.87
C GLY A 181 22.45 6.99 -17.83
N GLN A 182 22.42 8.31 -17.65
CA GLN A 182 23.65 9.11 -17.49
C GLN A 182 24.48 8.69 -16.29
N VAL A 183 23.88 8.30 -15.17
CA VAL A 183 24.58 7.79 -13.99
C VAL A 183 25.39 6.53 -14.37
N ASP A 184 24.78 5.59 -15.09
CA ASP A 184 25.44 4.36 -15.53
C ASP A 184 26.58 4.66 -16.55
N MET A 185 26.45 5.69 -17.38
CA MET A 185 27.51 6.12 -18.30
C MET A 185 28.67 6.82 -17.60
N VAL A 186 28.36 7.83 -16.79
CA VAL A 186 29.35 8.76 -16.21
C VAL A 186 30.05 8.13 -15.01
N LEU A 187 29.28 7.54 -14.09
CA LEU A 187 29.82 6.94 -12.88
C LEU A 187 30.10 5.44 -13.08
N GLY A 188 29.25 4.73 -13.82
CA GLY A 188 29.41 3.30 -14.10
C GLY A 188 30.40 2.99 -15.23
N GLY A 189 30.73 3.96 -16.08
CA GLY A 189 31.61 3.76 -17.24
C GLY A 189 30.99 2.91 -18.36
N THR A 190 29.67 2.75 -18.35
CA THR A 190 28.93 1.94 -19.34
C THR A 190 28.82 2.69 -20.66
N ALA A 191 29.03 2.01 -21.79
CA ALA A 191 28.84 2.65 -23.09
C ALA A 191 27.35 2.88 -23.37
N ALA A 192 26.99 4.00 -24.02
CA ALA A 192 25.60 4.34 -24.31
C ALA A 192 24.82 3.25 -25.06
N GLY A 193 25.48 2.45 -25.92
CA GLY A 193 24.85 1.34 -26.64
C GLY A 193 24.51 0.14 -25.75
N ASP A 194 25.15 0.04 -24.58
CA ASP A 194 24.94 -1.02 -23.60
C ASP A 194 23.86 -0.66 -22.57
N ILE A 195 23.18 0.47 -22.73
CA ILE A 195 22.09 0.92 -21.86
C ILE A 195 20.79 0.92 -22.68
N ALA A 196 19.77 0.28 -22.14
CA ALA A 196 18.42 0.33 -22.67
C ALA A 196 17.60 1.37 -21.91
N ILE A 197 17.11 2.38 -22.63
CA ILE A 197 16.20 3.38 -22.10
C ILE A 197 14.77 3.00 -22.52
N PRO A 198 13.85 2.80 -21.57
CA PRO A 198 12.46 2.55 -21.89
C PRO A 198 11.86 3.66 -22.78
N THR A 199 11.12 3.25 -23.81
CA THR A 199 10.62 4.18 -24.84
C THR A 199 9.30 4.87 -24.48
N ASN A 200 8.62 4.41 -23.43
CA ASN A 200 7.35 4.96 -22.98
C ASN A 200 7.52 6.21 -22.11
N GLY A 201 8.75 6.55 -21.71
CA GLY A 201 9.06 7.67 -20.82
C GLY A 201 8.58 7.45 -19.37
N PRO A 202 9.21 8.10 -18.38
CA PRO A 202 8.77 8.01 -16.99
C PRO A 202 7.36 8.61 -16.87
N ASN A 203 6.41 7.84 -16.35
CA ASN A 203 5.00 8.22 -16.37
C ASN A 203 4.58 9.09 -15.18
N PHE A 204 5.47 9.33 -14.20
CA PHE A 204 5.16 10.11 -12.99
C PHE A 204 5.60 11.60 -13.07
N LEU A 205 6.04 12.08 -14.23
CA LEU A 205 6.36 13.50 -14.47
C LEU A 205 5.15 14.29 -15.02
N GLY A 206 5.12 15.61 -14.77
CA GLY A 206 4.10 16.51 -15.32
C GLY A 206 2.69 16.28 -14.77
N LEU A 207 2.58 15.75 -13.56
CA LEU A 207 1.31 15.38 -12.92
C LEU A 207 0.72 16.53 -12.09
N GLY A 208 1.51 17.57 -11.79
CA GLY A 208 1.03 18.79 -11.13
C GLY A 208 0.46 18.53 -9.73
N GLY A 209 1.14 17.72 -8.92
CA GLY A 209 0.72 17.39 -7.55
C GLY A 209 -0.48 16.46 -7.45
N GLN A 210 -0.94 15.86 -8.55
CA GLN A 210 -1.99 14.84 -8.51
C GLN A 210 -1.47 13.52 -7.94
N VAL A 211 -2.30 12.87 -7.12
CA VAL A 211 -2.06 11.49 -6.72
C VAL A 211 -2.22 10.58 -7.95
N ARG A 212 -1.19 9.77 -8.20
CA ARG A 212 -1.22 8.64 -9.13
C ARG A 212 -0.93 7.36 -8.39
N TYR A 213 -1.34 6.24 -8.98
CA TYR A 213 -1.24 4.94 -8.36
C TYR A 213 -0.29 4.06 -9.16
N LEU A 214 0.69 3.51 -8.48
CA LEU A 214 1.49 2.41 -8.97
C LEU A 214 0.74 1.10 -8.67
N GLY A 215 0.37 0.34 -9.69
CA GLY A 215 -0.19 -1.00 -9.48
C GLY A 215 0.92 -2.02 -9.30
N VAL A 216 0.79 -2.91 -8.31
CA VAL A 216 1.82 -3.92 -8.00
C VAL A 216 1.21 -5.32 -7.89
N GLN A 217 2.03 -6.32 -8.21
CA GLN A 217 1.81 -7.73 -7.91
C GLN A 217 2.90 -8.17 -6.94
N MET A 218 2.57 -8.96 -5.93
CA MET A 218 3.56 -9.56 -5.06
C MET A 218 3.10 -10.94 -4.60
N LYS A 219 4.04 -11.71 -4.05
CA LYS A 219 3.70 -12.84 -3.20
C LYS A 219 4.08 -12.49 -1.77
N LEU A 220 3.06 -12.25 -0.95
CA LEU A 220 3.23 -11.93 0.46
C LEU A 220 3.64 -13.18 1.23
N GLN A 221 4.52 -12.99 2.21
CA GLN A 221 4.88 -14.05 3.12
C GLN A 221 3.66 -14.55 3.92
N GLY A 222 3.61 -15.87 4.11
CA GLY A 222 2.56 -16.53 4.88
C GLY A 222 1.19 -16.54 4.20
N ASP A 223 1.05 -15.88 3.04
CA ASP A 223 -0.17 -15.88 2.26
C ASP A 223 -0.31 -17.24 1.52
N PRO A 224 -1.37 -18.02 1.79
CA PRO A 224 -1.62 -19.27 1.08
C PRO A 224 -1.97 -19.03 -0.39
N ASN A 225 -2.31 -17.80 -0.80
CA ASN A 225 -2.62 -17.49 -2.19
C ASN A 225 -1.35 -17.44 -3.06
N PRO A 226 -1.48 -17.77 -4.36
CA PRO A 226 -0.34 -17.80 -5.26
C PRO A 226 0.26 -16.41 -5.49
N LEU A 227 -0.58 -15.38 -5.72
CA LEU A 227 -0.18 -14.00 -6.02
C LEU A 227 -1.24 -13.04 -5.50
N THR A 228 -0.79 -11.86 -5.09
CA THR A 228 -1.57 -10.81 -4.44
C THR A 228 -1.36 -9.51 -5.23
N TYR A 229 -2.41 -8.68 -5.33
CA TYR A 229 -2.35 -7.43 -6.10
C TYR A 229 -2.63 -6.23 -5.21
N GLY A 230 -1.92 -5.14 -5.45
CA GLY A 230 -2.03 -3.93 -4.67
C GLY A 230 -1.84 -2.66 -5.47
N TRP A 231 -1.96 -1.54 -4.79
CA TRP A 231 -1.60 -0.23 -5.30
C TRP A 231 -0.82 0.56 -4.25
N ILE A 232 0.07 1.44 -4.71
CA ILE A 232 0.79 2.44 -3.91
C ILE A 232 0.43 3.80 -4.49
N GLY A 233 -0.16 4.68 -3.67
CA GLY A 233 -0.53 6.04 -4.04
C GLY A 233 0.64 6.98 -3.85
N ILE A 234 1.05 7.68 -4.91
CA ILE A 234 2.22 8.55 -4.93
C ILE A 234 1.79 9.93 -5.38
N ARG A 235 2.26 10.96 -4.67
CA ARG A 235 2.09 12.37 -5.02
C ARG A 235 3.47 13.00 -5.13
N ILE A 236 3.75 13.65 -6.26
CA ILE A 236 4.98 14.42 -6.46
C ILE A 236 4.69 15.87 -6.09
N ASP A 237 5.33 16.35 -5.03
CA ASP A 237 5.11 17.70 -4.49
C ASP A 237 6.05 18.72 -5.14
N ASN A 238 7.24 18.28 -5.56
CA ASN A 238 8.21 19.08 -6.31
C ASN A 238 8.85 18.24 -7.41
N GLU A 239 8.44 18.48 -8.66
CA GLU A 239 8.94 17.75 -9.83
C GLU A 239 10.42 18.05 -10.12
N ALA A 240 10.95 19.21 -9.73
CA ALA A 240 12.34 19.60 -10.03
C ALA A 240 13.37 18.92 -9.10
N ASP A 241 12.92 18.39 -7.97
CA ASP A 241 13.75 17.62 -7.05
C ASP A 241 13.19 16.20 -6.87
N ALA A 242 12.26 15.76 -7.74
CA ALA A 242 11.51 14.50 -7.65
C ALA A 242 10.96 14.12 -6.25
N THR A 243 10.74 15.10 -5.35
CA THR A 243 10.28 14.85 -3.97
C THR A 243 8.76 14.83 -3.84
N GLY A 244 8.27 14.15 -2.81
CA GLY A 244 6.83 13.94 -2.67
C GLY A 244 6.44 13.11 -1.46
N SER A 245 5.34 12.37 -1.60
CA SER A 245 4.81 11.49 -0.55
C SER A 245 4.15 10.25 -1.12
N VAL A 246 4.31 9.13 -0.42
CA VAL A 246 3.40 8.00 -0.52
C VAL A 246 2.16 8.34 0.31
N VAL A 247 1.01 8.54 -0.34
CA VAL A 247 -0.24 8.95 0.33
C VAL A 247 -1.05 7.76 0.85
N GLY A 248 -0.60 6.54 0.59
CA GLY A 248 -1.21 5.31 1.07
C GLY A 248 -0.92 4.12 0.17
N TYR A 249 -1.31 2.94 0.61
CA TYR A 249 -1.19 1.70 -0.14
C TYR A 249 -2.29 0.71 0.28
N ALA A 250 -2.70 -0.18 -0.61
CA ALA A 250 -3.60 -1.28 -0.25
C ALA A 250 -3.41 -2.50 -1.14
N TYR A 251 -3.81 -3.67 -0.64
CA TYR A 251 -3.77 -4.93 -1.38
C TYR A 251 -5.03 -5.77 -1.16
N GLU A 252 -5.28 -6.71 -2.07
CA GLU A 252 -6.41 -7.64 -2.04
C GLU A 252 -5.93 -9.05 -1.67
N THR A 253 -6.44 -9.63 -0.58
CA THR A 253 -5.93 -10.86 0.05
C THR A 253 -6.34 -12.18 -0.61
N SER A 254 -6.97 -12.20 -1.78
CA SER A 254 -7.48 -13.42 -2.42
C SER A 254 -6.98 -13.62 -3.86
N GLY A 255 -6.05 -12.78 -4.31
CA GLY A 255 -5.50 -12.81 -5.67
C GLY A 255 -6.48 -12.34 -6.75
N ASN A 256 -7.58 -11.70 -6.35
CA ASN A 256 -8.50 -11.01 -7.24
C ASN A 256 -7.96 -9.62 -7.59
N ARG A 257 -8.64 -8.96 -8.53
CA ARG A 257 -8.35 -7.57 -8.85
C ARG A 257 -8.64 -6.61 -7.69
N ILE A 258 -7.86 -5.55 -7.59
CA ILE A 258 -8.10 -4.39 -6.73
C ILE A 258 -8.32 -3.14 -7.60
N ILE A 259 -9.07 -2.16 -7.10
CA ILE A 259 -9.23 -0.87 -7.75
C ILE A 259 -8.25 0.14 -7.14
N ALA A 260 -7.48 0.84 -7.98
CA ALA A 260 -6.54 1.86 -7.56
C ALA A 260 -7.22 2.95 -6.72
N GLY A 261 -6.66 3.22 -5.54
CA GLY A 261 -7.21 4.18 -4.56
C GLY A 261 -8.42 3.67 -3.77
N GLN A 262 -8.87 2.43 -4.00
CA GLN A 262 -9.94 1.85 -3.20
C GLN A 262 -9.40 1.39 -1.85
N ILE A 263 -10.02 1.90 -0.79
CA ILE A 263 -9.78 1.49 0.60
C ILE A 263 -11.13 1.05 1.16
N PRO A 264 -11.23 -0.10 1.84
CA PRO A 264 -12.50 -0.52 2.40
C PRO A 264 -12.94 0.47 3.48
N GLU A 265 -14.20 0.84 3.42
CA GLU A 265 -14.76 1.68 4.47
C GLU A 265 -14.71 0.93 5.82
N PRO A 266 -14.33 1.59 6.92
CA PRO A 266 -14.22 0.98 8.25
C PRO A 266 -15.49 0.23 8.70
N ALA A 267 -16.67 0.64 8.21
CA ALA A 267 -17.95 0.00 8.51
C ALA A 267 -18.01 -1.46 8.04
N THR A 268 -17.28 -1.81 6.98
CA THR A 268 -17.23 -3.18 6.43
C THR A 268 -16.51 -4.13 7.39
N ILE A 269 -15.46 -3.65 8.06
CA ILE A 269 -14.66 -4.44 9.02
C ILE A 269 -15.47 -4.70 10.30
N MET A 270 -16.18 -3.70 10.81
CA MET A 270 -17.03 -3.88 11.99
C MET A 270 -18.18 -4.85 11.73
N THR A 271 -18.80 -4.83 10.55
CA THR A 271 -19.92 -5.73 10.22
C THR A 271 -19.47 -7.21 10.21
N ALA A 272 -18.26 -7.51 9.73
CA ALA A 272 -17.69 -8.85 9.79
C ALA A 272 -17.42 -9.31 11.25
N GLY A 273 -16.88 -8.42 12.09
CA GLY A 273 -16.61 -8.72 13.50
C GLY A 273 -17.88 -8.99 14.33
N PHE A 274 -18.94 -8.21 14.12
CA PHE A 274 -20.21 -8.41 14.85
C PHE A 274 -20.97 -9.66 14.38
N ALA A 275 -20.87 -10.05 13.11
CA ALA A 275 -21.45 -11.30 12.62
C ALA A 275 -20.84 -12.54 13.31
N ALA A 276 -19.52 -12.54 13.56
CA ALA A 276 -18.86 -13.60 14.31
C ALA A 276 -19.34 -13.64 15.77
N ALA A 277 -19.43 -12.49 16.44
CA ALA A 277 -19.89 -12.41 17.83
C ALA A 277 -21.36 -12.89 18.00
N ALA A 278 -22.24 -12.58 17.05
CA ALA A 278 -23.64 -13.02 17.08
C ALA A 278 -23.79 -14.55 16.92
N LEU A 279 -22.96 -15.17 16.07
CA LEU A 279 -22.97 -16.62 15.83
C LEU A 279 -22.51 -17.42 17.06
N PHE A 280 -21.55 -16.90 17.84
CA PHE A 280 -21.07 -17.57 19.06
C PHE A 280 -21.89 -17.19 20.31
N GLY A 281 -22.38 -15.95 20.42
CA GLY A 281 -23.18 -15.48 21.54
C GLY A 281 -24.58 -16.11 21.62
N GLY A 282 -25.19 -16.44 20.48
CA GLY A 282 -26.54 -17.04 20.42
C GLY A 282 -26.64 -18.46 20.98
N ARG A 283 -25.52 -19.21 21.04
CA ARG A 283 -25.52 -20.59 21.56
C ARG A 283 -25.35 -20.68 23.07
N LEU A 284 -24.84 -19.65 23.74
CA LEU A 284 -24.66 -19.69 25.21
C LEU A 284 -25.95 -19.37 25.98
N LEU A 285 -26.90 -18.63 25.41
CA LEU A 285 -28.09 -18.17 26.14
C LEU A 285 -29.29 -19.12 26.08
N ARG A 286 -29.22 -20.25 25.35
CA ARG A 286 -30.37 -21.17 25.20
C ARG A 286 -30.46 -22.27 26.27
N ARG A 287 -29.65 -22.23 27.33
CA ARG A 287 -29.60 -23.28 28.36
C ARG A 287 -30.09 -22.90 29.76
N VAL A 288 -30.78 -21.76 29.92
CA VAL A 288 -31.37 -21.38 31.22
C VAL A 288 -32.87 -21.13 31.08
N LYS A 289 -33.65 -22.21 30.94
CA LYS A 289 -35.06 -22.27 31.37
C LYS A 289 -35.58 -23.70 31.26
N CYS A 290 -35.24 -24.51 32.26
CA CYS A 290 -36.07 -25.66 32.62
C CYS A 290 -35.92 -25.91 34.11
N GLY A 291 -37.05 -25.82 34.81
CA GLY A 291 -37.23 -26.42 36.12
C GLY A 291 -37.16 -25.45 37.29
N TRP A 292 -38.30 -24.88 37.66
CA TRP A 292 -38.75 -24.93 39.04
C TRP A 292 -40.28 -24.91 39.10
N ASN A 293 -40.84 -26.11 39.32
CA ASN A 293 -42.15 -26.31 39.94
C ASN A 293 -41.90 -26.55 41.43
N LYS A 294 -42.55 -25.77 42.29
CA LYS A 294 -43.46 -26.23 43.36
C LYS A 294 -44.00 -25.02 44.12
#